data_AF-A0ABD1TPP0-F1
#
_entry.id   AF-A0ABD1TPP0-F1
#
_cell.length_a   1.000
_cell.length_b   1.000
_cell.length_c   1.000
_cell.angle_alpha   90.00
_cell.angle_beta   90.00
_cell.angle_gamma   90.00
#
_symmetry.space_group_name_H-M   'P 1'
#
loop_
_entity.id
_entity.type
_entity.pdbx_description
1 polymer ?
#
loop_
_entity_poly.entity_id
_entity_poly.type
_entity_poly.pdbx_seq_one_letter_code
_entity_poly.pdbx_strand_id
1 'polypeptide(L)'
;MNLDGETNLKVKRALEVTLPLDDDATFKVFYATIRYEDPNPNLYTFVGNLEHDRMVYPLDPSQILLRDSKLRNTAYVYGVVIFAGHDSKVMQNSTKSPSKRNRVEKQMDKIIYIFFSLLVFISFISSIGFIVKKKNEMPNWWYLRPPDTNNLFNPSKPLVVKVLQALFINRDIHMYDEETGTPAEARTSNLNEELG
;
A
#
# COMPACT_ATOMS: atom_id res chain seq x y z
N MET A 1 -2.58 11.24 30.90
CA MET A 1 -1.29 11.59 30.27
C MET A 1 -1.04 13.03 30.67
N ASN A 2 0.15 13.33 31.16
CA ASN A 2 0.48 14.67 31.67
C ASN A 2 1.11 15.47 30.52
N LEU A 3 0.59 16.66 30.22
CA LEU A 3 1.05 17.44 29.07
C LEU A 3 2.47 17.99 29.25
N ASP A 4 2.86 18.26 30.49
CA ASP A 4 4.08 18.95 30.91
C ASP A 4 4.87 18.18 31.99
N GLY A 5 4.37 17.03 32.43
CA GLY A 5 4.99 16.22 33.49
C GLY A 5 4.76 16.75 34.91
N GLU A 6 4.01 17.83 35.09
CA GLU A 6 3.74 18.41 36.42
C GLU A 6 2.69 17.61 37.19
N THR A 7 2.98 17.18 38.42
CA THR A 7 2.03 16.39 39.22
C THR A 7 0.90 17.22 39.86
N ASN A 8 1.04 18.55 39.85
CA ASN A 8 0.14 19.46 40.54
C ASN A 8 -1.11 19.75 39.72
N LEU A 9 -2.23 19.98 40.41
CA LEU A 9 -3.46 20.42 39.77
C LEU A 9 -3.35 21.89 39.39
N LYS A 10 -3.67 22.21 38.13
CA LYS A 10 -3.74 23.59 37.65
C LYS A 10 -5.15 24.14 37.85
N VAL A 11 -5.27 25.20 38.64
CA VAL A 11 -6.55 25.89 38.86
C VAL A 11 -6.96 26.62 37.57
N LYS A 12 -8.19 26.39 37.14
CA LYS A 12 -8.82 27.04 35.97
C LYS A 12 -10.05 27.78 36.43
N ARG A 13 -10.29 28.98 35.89
CA ARG A 13 -11.39 29.86 36.32
C ARG A 13 -12.16 30.35 35.10
N ALA A 14 -13.49 30.34 35.18
CA ALA A 14 -14.34 30.94 34.16
C ALA A 14 -14.31 32.48 34.24
N LEU A 15 -14.70 33.15 33.16
CA LEU A 15 -14.90 34.60 33.19
C LEU A 15 -16.08 34.95 34.12
N GLU A 16 -15.94 36.05 34.86
CA GLU A 16 -16.98 36.49 35.81
C GLU A 16 -18.32 36.75 35.12
N VAL A 17 -18.30 37.28 33.90
CA VAL A 17 -19.50 37.53 33.08
C VAL A 17 -20.26 36.26 32.70
N THR A 18 -19.57 35.10 32.67
CA THR A 18 -20.16 33.80 32.31
C THR A 18 -20.55 32.94 33.51
N LEU A 19 -20.23 33.37 34.74
CA LEU A 19 -20.58 32.62 35.96
C LEU A 19 -22.09 32.39 36.14
N PRO A 20 -23.00 33.31 35.75
CA PRO A 20 -24.44 33.09 35.87
C PRO A 20 -25.02 32.10 34.86
N LEU A 21 -24.21 31.55 33.93
CA LEU A 21 -24.66 30.62 32.90
C LEU A 21 -24.56 29.17 33.43
N ASP A 22 -25.61 28.70 34.10
CA ASP A 22 -25.67 27.37 34.71
C ASP A 22 -26.77 26.44 34.13
N ASP A 23 -27.80 27.01 33.52
CA ASP A 23 -28.95 26.29 32.97
C ASP A 23 -29.11 26.46 31.44
N ASP A 24 -29.73 25.45 30.81
CA ASP A 24 -30.01 25.36 29.38
C ASP A 24 -30.86 26.54 28.88
N ALA A 25 -31.75 27.06 29.72
CA ALA A 25 -32.56 28.24 29.38
C ALA A 25 -31.68 29.48 29.18
N THR A 26 -30.67 29.67 30.02
CA THR A 26 -29.75 30.82 29.98
C THR A 26 -28.83 30.74 28.76
N PHE A 27 -28.37 29.53 28.39
CA PHE A 27 -27.55 29.33 27.20
C PHE A 27 -28.26 29.69 25.89
N LYS A 28 -29.59 29.56 25.81
CA LYS A 28 -30.35 29.91 24.60
C LYS A 28 -30.37 31.41 24.29
N VAL A 29 -30.28 32.25 25.32
CA VAL A 29 -30.34 33.71 25.20
C VAL A 29 -28.95 34.33 25.18
N PHE A 30 -27.93 33.58 25.59
CA PHE A 30 -26.56 34.05 25.64
C PHE A 30 -25.92 34.12 24.24
N TYR A 31 -25.51 35.33 23.85
CA TYR A 31 -24.76 35.58 22.62
C TYR A 31 -23.46 36.32 22.95
N ALA A 32 -22.34 35.76 22.49
CA ALA A 32 -21.03 36.38 22.62
C ALA A 32 -20.14 35.97 21.43
N THR A 33 -19.18 36.82 21.10
CA THR A 33 -18.19 36.54 20.04
C THR A 33 -16.83 36.35 20.68
N ILE A 34 -16.15 35.23 20.37
CA ILE A 34 -14.78 34.99 20.83
C ILE A 34 -13.83 35.30 19.67
N ARG A 35 -12.91 36.26 19.88
CA ARG A 35 -11.81 36.54 18.96
C ARG A 35 -10.52 36.04 19.58
N TYR A 36 -9.71 35.29 18.85
CA TYR A 36 -8.51 34.66 19.41
C TYR A 36 -7.39 34.59 18.37
N GLU A 37 -6.16 34.38 18.85
CA GLU A 37 -4.97 34.17 18.02
C GLU A 37 -5.05 32.91 17.15
N ASP A 38 -4.25 32.86 16.08
CA ASP A 38 -4.11 31.66 15.25
C ASP A 38 -3.58 30.46 16.06
N PRO A 39 -3.91 29.21 15.64
CA PRO A 39 -3.39 28.00 16.28
C PRO A 39 -1.87 28.01 16.39
N ASN A 40 -1.36 27.84 17.60
CA ASN A 40 0.08 27.81 17.88
C ASN A 40 0.43 26.69 18.87
N PRO A 41 1.66 26.16 18.82
CA PRO A 41 2.08 25.04 19.69
C PRO A 41 2.36 25.45 21.14
N ASN A 42 2.41 26.73 21.50
CA ASN A 42 2.80 27.11 22.86
C ASN A 42 1.66 26.82 23.86
N LEU A 43 1.90 25.91 24.81
CA LEU A 43 0.90 25.47 25.80
C LEU A 43 0.57 26.52 26.86
N TYR A 44 1.48 27.47 27.11
CA TYR A 44 1.38 28.42 28.21
C TYR A 44 0.88 29.80 27.79
N THR A 45 0.80 30.06 26.48
CA THR A 45 0.31 31.31 25.93
C THR A 45 -1.05 31.09 25.30
N PHE A 46 -1.96 32.00 25.56
CA PHE A 46 -3.22 32.11 24.87
C PHE A 46 -3.62 33.57 24.91
N VAL A 47 -3.95 34.13 23.75
CA VAL A 47 -4.45 35.50 23.63
C VAL A 47 -5.79 35.44 22.92
N GLY A 48 -6.83 35.85 23.63
CA GLY A 48 -8.17 35.97 23.08
C GLY A 48 -8.98 37.01 23.82
N ASN A 49 -10.13 37.33 23.28
CA ASN A 49 -11.08 38.31 23.79
C ASN A 49 -12.49 37.75 23.62
N LEU A 50 -13.28 37.75 24.69
CA LEU A 50 -14.72 37.53 24.65
C LEU A 50 -15.41 38.88 24.52
N GLU A 51 -16.16 39.08 23.44
CA GLU A 51 -16.99 40.25 23.20
C GLU A 51 -18.45 39.90 23.55
N HIS A 52 -18.97 40.53 24.60
CA HIS A 52 -20.34 40.35 25.08
C HIS A 52 -20.91 41.70 25.52
N ASP A 53 -22.15 42.01 25.14
CA ASP A 53 -22.82 43.29 25.45
C ASP A 53 -21.98 44.55 25.12
N ARG A 54 -21.26 44.53 23.99
CA ARG A 54 -20.33 45.59 23.53
C ARG A 54 -19.14 45.85 24.48
N MET A 55 -18.94 44.99 25.47
CA MET A 55 -17.75 44.97 26.32
C MET A 55 -16.80 43.86 25.86
N VAL A 56 -15.50 44.11 26.03
CA VAL A 56 -14.44 43.17 25.66
C VAL A 56 -13.76 42.69 26.92
N TYR A 57 -13.76 41.37 27.11
CA TYR A 57 -13.14 40.69 28.23
C TYR A 57 -11.93 39.89 27.73
N PRO A 58 -10.70 40.18 28.20
CA PRO A 58 -9.53 39.42 27.79
C PRO A 58 -9.58 38.00 28.33
N LEU A 59 -9.05 37.07 27.53
CA LEU A 59 -8.94 35.66 27.87
C LEU A 59 -7.49 35.28 28.15
N ASP A 60 -7.27 34.70 29.33
CA ASP A 60 -5.97 34.25 29.82
C ASP A 60 -5.77 32.73 29.65
N PRO A 61 -4.52 32.23 29.73
CA PRO A 61 -4.23 30.79 29.81
C PRO A 61 -4.93 30.06 30.97
N SER A 62 -5.43 30.77 31.99
CA SER A 62 -6.21 30.21 33.10
C SER A 62 -7.67 29.87 32.71
N GLN A 63 -8.17 30.42 31.60
CA GLN A 63 -9.53 30.23 31.10
C GLN A 63 -9.61 29.20 29.96
N ILE A 64 -8.47 28.80 29.38
CA ILE A 64 -8.41 27.74 28.36
C ILE A 64 -8.23 26.36 29.00
N LEU A 65 -9.00 25.40 28.52
CA LEU A 65 -8.84 23.97 28.82
C LEU A 65 -8.18 23.29 27.63
N LEU A 66 -7.02 22.68 27.86
CA LEU A 66 -6.27 22.00 26.80
C LEU A 66 -6.80 20.59 26.58
N ARG A 67 -6.74 20.14 25.32
CA ARG A 67 -6.94 18.73 24.96
C ARG A 67 -6.05 17.83 25.82
N ASP A 68 -6.53 16.62 26.15
CA ASP A 68 -5.85 15.61 26.99
C ASP A 68 -5.64 16.00 28.47
N SER A 69 -6.09 17.18 28.88
CA SER A 69 -6.23 17.53 30.30
C SER A 69 -7.37 16.74 30.94
N LYS A 70 -7.23 16.38 32.22
CA LYS A 70 -8.27 15.69 32.99
C LYS A 70 -8.87 16.63 34.01
N LEU A 71 -10.20 16.82 33.95
CA LEU A 71 -10.94 17.51 35.00
C LEU A 71 -10.81 16.75 36.32
N ARG A 72 -10.51 17.46 37.41
CA ARG A 72 -10.38 16.93 38.77
C ARG A 72 -10.95 17.94 39.76
N ASN A 73 -11.52 17.45 40.85
CA ASN A 73 -12.12 18.25 41.93
C ASN A 73 -13.30 19.14 41.50
N THR A 74 -13.91 18.87 40.33
CA THR A 74 -15.12 19.53 39.84
C THR A 74 -15.98 18.48 39.12
N ALA A 75 -17.30 18.50 39.32
CA ALA A 75 -18.21 17.50 38.76
C ALA A 75 -18.38 17.65 37.23
N TYR A 76 -18.62 18.88 36.77
CA TYR A 76 -18.81 19.22 35.36
C TYR A 76 -18.38 20.66 35.09
N VAL A 77 -18.20 20.99 33.81
CA VAL A 77 -17.96 22.36 33.33
C VAL A 77 -18.70 22.56 32.02
N TYR A 78 -19.17 23.79 31.78
CA TYR A 78 -19.62 24.23 30.47
C TYR A 78 -18.47 24.98 29.78
N GLY A 79 -18.33 24.79 28.48
CA GLY A 79 -17.25 25.40 27.72
C GLY A 79 -17.54 25.41 26.22
N VAL A 80 -16.86 26.32 25.52
CA VAL A 80 -16.92 26.45 24.06
C VAL A 80 -15.63 25.92 23.46
N VAL A 81 -15.75 25.11 22.40
CA VAL A 81 -14.60 24.58 21.68
C VAL A 81 -14.07 25.64 20.71
N ILE A 82 -12.86 26.12 20.95
CA ILE A 82 -12.18 27.12 20.09
C ILE A 82 -11.18 26.50 19.10
N PHE A 83 -10.61 25.34 19.42
CA PHE A 83 -9.69 24.60 18.55
C PHE A 83 -10.10 23.13 18.49
N ALA A 84 -10.19 22.57 17.28
CA ALA A 84 -10.57 21.19 17.04
C ALA A 84 -9.48 20.42 16.26
N GLY A 85 -9.37 19.12 16.51
CA GLY A 85 -8.46 18.25 15.76
C GLY A 85 -7.00 18.71 15.77
N HIS A 86 -6.43 18.93 14.58
CA HIS A 86 -5.04 19.32 14.38
C HIS A 86 -4.70 20.74 14.84
N ASP A 87 -5.71 21.59 15.05
CA ASP A 87 -5.50 22.96 15.53
C ASP A 87 -5.32 23.02 17.05
N SER A 88 -5.67 21.94 17.76
CA SER A 88 -5.43 21.87 19.20
C SER A 88 -3.93 21.94 19.51
N LYS A 89 -3.56 22.74 20.52
CA LYS A 89 -2.15 22.97 20.90
C LYS A 89 -1.35 21.68 21.15
N VAL A 90 -2.02 20.63 21.63
CA VAL A 90 -1.41 19.31 21.86
C VAL A 90 -1.08 18.59 20.55
N MET A 91 -1.95 18.69 19.55
CA MET A 91 -1.69 18.11 18.22
C MET A 91 -0.66 18.92 17.45
N GLN A 92 -0.63 20.24 17.62
CA GLN A 92 0.43 21.12 17.10
C GLN A 92 1.82 20.76 17.67
N ASN A 93 1.90 20.34 18.94
CA ASN A 93 3.13 19.81 19.56
C ASN A 93 3.41 18.34 19.24
N SER A 94 2.47 17.63 18.61
CA SER A 94 2.67 16.22 18.30
C SER A 94 3.58 16.08 17.08
N THR A 95 4.66 15.31 17.22
CA THR A 95 5.47 14.91 16.08
C THR A 95 4.78 13.73 15.39
N LYS A 96 4.63 13.82 14.06
CA LYS A 96 4.14 12.68 13.27
C LYS A 96 5.03 11.47 13.58
N SER A 97 4.41 10.39 14.04
CA SER A 97 5.15 9.20 14.46
C SER A 97 6.00 8.70 13.28
N PRO A 98 7.33 8.70 13.39
CA PRO A 98 8.17 8.19 12.33
C PRO A 98 8.00 6.68 12.22
N SER A 99 8.11 6.12 11.01
CA SER A 99 8.17 4.68 10.82
C SER A 99 9.43 4.15 11.52
N LYS A 100 9.25 3.49 12.67
CA LYS A 100 10.34 2.87 13.41
C LYS A 100 10.79 1.61 12.66
N ARG A 101 11.95 1.66 12.02
CA ARG A 101 12.63 0.49 11.45
C ARG A 101 13.90 0.21 12.21
N ASN A 102 14.13 -1.04 12.55
CA ASN A 102 15.31 -1.44 13.29
C ASN A 102 16.55 -1.42 12.37
N ARG A 103 17.75 -1.26 12.97
CA ARG A 103 19.02 -1.33 12.24
C ARG A 103 19.22 -2.69 11.59
N VAL A 104 18.79 -3.76 12.25
CA VAL A 104 18.87 -5.14 11.73
C VAL A 104 17.99 -5.32 10.50
N GLU A 105 16.77 -4.78 10.49
CA GLU A 105 15.87 -4.84 9.33
C GLU A 105 16.51 -4.16 8.11
N LYS A 106 17.11 -2.98 8.29
CA LYS A 106 17.84 -2.30 7.21
C LYS A 106 19.05 -3.10 6.70
N GLN A 107 19.70 -3.86 7.59
CA GLN A 107 20.82 -4.72 7.21
C GLN A 107 20.35 -5.97 6.46
N MET A 108 19.22 -6.57 6.86
CA MET A 108 18.59 -7.69 6.16
C MET A 108 18.23 -7.31 4.73
N ASP A 109 17.62 -6.14 4.52
CA ASP A 109 17.32 -5.62 3.17
C ASP A 109 18.59 -5.57 2.30
N LYS A 110 19.71 -5.07 2.87
CA LYS A 110 21.00 -5.01 2.16
C LYS A 110 21.52 -6.40 1.77
N ILE A 111 21.42 -7.38 2.66
CA ILE A 111 21.82 -8.77 2.39
C ILE A 111 20.95 -9.37 1.28
N ILE A 112 19.63 -9.13 1.30
CA ILE A 112 18.71 -9.61 0.27
C ILE A 112 19.10 -9.07 -1.10
N TYR A 113 19.39 -7.76 -1.23
CA TYR A 113 19.81 -7.19 -2.51
C TYR A 113 21.14 -7.77 -3.02
N ILE A 114 22.08 -8.05 -2.13
CA ILE A 114 23.36 -8.69 -2.49
C ILE A 114 23.12 -10.10 -3.03
N PHE A 115 22.34 -10.93 -2.32
CA PHE A 115 22.05 -12.29 -2.78
C PHE A 115 21.24 -12.32 -4.07
N PHE A 116 20.25 -11.45 -4.21
CA PHE A 116 19.46 -11.32 -5.43
C PHE A 116 20.36 -10.97 -6.63
N SER A 117 21.26 -10.00 -6.47
CA SER A 117 22.20 -9.61 -7.52
C SER A 117 23.16 -10.74 -7.89
N LEU A 118 23.66 -11.47 -6.89
CA LEU A 118 24.54 -12.63 -7.09
C LEU A 118 23.82 -13.77 -7.84
N LEU A 119 22.57 -14.05 -7.50
CA LEU A 119 21.76 -15.09 -8.15
C LEU A 119 21.53 -14.77 -9.64
N VAL A 120 21.18 -13.51 -9.96
CA VAL A 120 21.04 -13.05 -11.34
C VAL A 120 22.36 -13.20 -12.09
N PHE A 121 23.48 -12.84 -11.46
CA PHE A 121 24.81 -12.94 -12.06
C PHE A 121 25.22 -14.39 -12.38
N ILE A 122 25.05 -15.32 -11.45
CA ILE A 122 25.35 -16.74 -11.67
C ILE A 122 24.44 -17.32 -12.76
N SER A 123 23.15 -16.98 -12.73
CA SER A 123 22.19 -17.41 -13.76
C SER A 123 22.60 -16.92 -15.14
N PHE A 124 23.06 -15.67 -15.25
CA PHE A 124 23.54 -15.08 -16.50
C PHE A 124 24.79 -15.79 -17.04
N ILE A 125 25.80 -16.03 -16.18
CA ILE A 125 27.00 -16.78 -16.55
C ILE A 125 26.65 -18.20 -16.99
N SER A 126 25.76 -18.87 -16.25
CA SER A 126 25.33 -20.24 -16.58
C SER A 126 24.63 -20.30 -17.94
N SER A 127 23.80 -19.31 -18.27
CA SER A 127 23.11 -19.21 -19.55
C SER A 127 24.09 -19.00 -20.70
N ILE A 128 25.05 -18.09 -20.56
CA ILE A 128 26.10 -17.87 -21.56
C ILE A 128 26.95 -19.13 -21.73
N GLY A 129 27.39 -19.74 -20.63
CA GLY A 129 28.16 -20.98 -20.64
C GLY A 129 27.42 -22.11 -21.36
N PHE A 130 26.11 -22.24 -21.12
CA PHE A 130 25.27 -23.20 -21.81
C PHE A 130 25.19 -22.93 -23.33
N ILE A 131 25.04 -21.67 -23.74
CA ILE A 131 25.02 -21.30 -25.17
C ILE A 131 26.35 -21.64 -25.85
N VAL A 132 27.48 -21.34 -25.21
CA VAL A 132 28.82 -21.63 -25.75
C VAL A 132 29.06 -23.14 -25.83
N LYS A 133 28.74 -23.88 -24.76
CA LYS A 133 28.87 -25.35 -24.73
C LYS A 133 28.00 -26.00 -25.80
N LYS A 134 26.76 -25.53 -25.97
CA LYS A 134 25.86 -26.00 -27.03
C LYS A 134 26.43 -25.75 -28.43
N LYS A 135 27.12 -24.62 -28.68
CA LYS A 135 27.74 -24.38 -29.99
C LYS A 135 28.96 -25.27 -30.25
N ASN A 136 29.78 -25.52 -29.23
CA ASN A 136 31.07 -26.22 -29.40
C ASN A 136 30.97 -27.74 -29.29
N GLU A 137 30.18 -28.27 -28.35
CA GLU A 137 30.18 -29.70 -28.01
C GLU A 137 28.96 -30.46 -28.52
N MET A 138 27.83 -29.78 -28.80
CA MET A 138 26.61 -30.43 -29.31
C MET A 138 26.82 -31.23 -30.61
N PRO A 139 27.72 -30.85 -31.55
CA PRO A 139 28.00 -31.68 -32.73
C PRO A 139 28.54 -33.08 -32.39
N ASN A 140 29.17 -33.24 -31.22
CA ASN A 140 29.80 -34.49 -30.78
C ASN A 140 28.88 -35.36 -29.91
N TRP A 141 27.68 -34.89 -29.54
CA TRP A 141 26.77 -35.65 -28.68
C TRP A 141 25.85 -36.55 -29.52
N TRP A 142 26.34 -37.75 -29.85
CA TRP A 142 25.66 -38.70 -30.73
C TRP A 142 24.21 -39.05 -30.32
N TYR A 143 23.93 -39.13 -29.02
CA TYR A 143 22.59 -39.46 -28.49
C TYR A 143 21.71 -38.24 -28.17
N LEU A 144 22.31 -37.05 -27.97
CA LEU A 144 21.58 -35.81 -27.60
C LEU A 144 21.38 -34.87 -28.80
N ARG A 145 21.80 -35.28 -30.00
CA ARG A 145 21.58 -34.52 -31.22
C ARG A 145 20.08 -34.52 -31.53
N PRO A 146 19.42 -33.35 -31.65
CA PRO A 146 18.05 -33.33 -32.15
C PRO A 146 18.06 -33.94 -33.56
N PRO A 147 17.16 -34.90 -33.89
CA PRO A 147 17.02 -35.39 -35.24
C PRO A 147 16.76 -34.20 -36.17
N ASP A 148 17.31 -34.22 -37.40
CA ASP A 148 17.14 -33.13 -38.38
C ASP A 148 15.67 -33.01 -38.80
N THR A 149 14.86 -32.32 -37.99
CA THR A 149 13.42 -32.10 -38.22
C THR A 149 13.13 -30.87 -39.09
N ASN A 150 14.14 -30.31 -39.77
CA ASN A 150 14.06 -29.05 -40.52
C ASN A 150 12.91 -28.97 -41.53
N ASN A 151 12.40 -30.11 -42.02
CA ASN A 151 11.25 -30.16 -42.92
C ASN A 151 9.94 -30.65 -42.30
N LEU A 152 9.97 -31.32 -41.14
CA LEU A 152 8.78 -31.96 -40.54
C LEU A 152 8.12 -31.11 -39.45
N PHE A 153 8.87 -30.28 -38.73
CA PHE A 153 8.36 -29.46 -37.62
C PHE A 153 8.91 -28.03 -37.69
N ASN A 154 8.77 -27.38 -38.85
CA ASN A 154 9.20 -25.99 -39.03
C ASN A 154 8.07 -25.02 -38.61
N PRO A 155 8.18 -24.29 -37.49
CA PRO A 155 7.13 -23.39 -37.01
C PRO A 155 6.89 -22.18 -37.94
N SER A 156 7.78 -21.93 -38.91
CA SER A 156 7.62 -20.87 -39.91
C SER A 156 6.69 -21.24 -41.08
N LYS A 157 6.29 -22.52 -41.23
CA LYS A 157 5.36 -22.97 -42.28
C LYS A 157 4.29 -23.94 -41.72
N PRO A 158 3.42 -23.48 -40.80
CA PRO A 158 2.44 -24.34 -40.13
C PRO A 158 1.48 -25.03 -41.10
N LEU A 159 1.12 -24.37 -42.21
CA LEU A 159 0.20 -24.93 -43.21
C LEU A 159 0.76 -26.18 -43.91
N VAL A 160 2.07 -26.21 -44.19
CA VAL A 160 2.72 -27.34 -44.87
C VAL A 160 2.81 -28.55 -43.94
N VAL A 161 3.12 -28.31 -42.66
CA VAL A 161 3.15 -29.36 -41.63
C VAL A 161 1.78 -30.02 -41.49
N LYS A 162 0.71 -29.22 -41.42
CA LYS A 162 -0.67 -29.71 -41.32
C LYS A 162 -1.08 -30.58 -42.50
N VAL A 163 -0.71 -30.19 -43.73
CA VAL A 163 -1.01 -30.97 -44.94
C VAL A 163 -0.21 -32.27 -44.99
N LEU A 164 1.08 -32.25 -44.61
CA LEU A 164 1.90 -33.46 -44.56
C LEU A 164 1.40 -34.45 -43.50
N GLN A 165 0.97 -33.96 -42.33
CA GLN A 165 0.36 -34.80 -41.29
C GLN A 165 -0.93 -35.46 -41.79
N ALA A 166 -1.80 -34.72 -42.49
CA ALA A 166 -3.00 -35.30 -43.10
C ALA A 166 -2.64 -36.40 -44.12
N LEU A 167 -1.59 -36.18 -44.93
CA LEU A 167 -1.13 -37.17 -45.90
C LEU A 167 -0.59 -38.44 -45.23
N PHE A 168 0.09 -38.32 -44.09
CA PHE A 168 0.58 -39.47 -43.33
C PHE A 168 -0.56 -40.28 -42.73
N ILE A 169 -1.58 -39.62 -42.15
CA ILE A 169 -2.79 -40.28 -41.64
C ILE A 169 -3.48 -41.07 -42.76
N ASN A 170 -3.58 -40.48 -43.96
CA ASN A 170 -4.24 -41.12 -45.09
C ASN A 170 -3.48 -42.32 -45.68
N ARG A 171 -2.19 -42.44 -45.37
CA ARG A 171 -1.30 -43.50 -45.89
C ARG A 171 -0.91 -44.51 -44.83
N ASP A 172 -1.51 -44.45 -43.65
CA ASP A 172 -1.27 -45.43 -42.60
C ASP A 172 -1.96 -46.75 -42.93
N ILE A 173 -1.18 -47.80 -43.11
CA ILE A 173 -1.67 -49.15 -43.41
C ILE A 173 -2.46 -49.75 -42.25
N HIS A 174 -2.20 -49.32 -41.02
CA HIS A 174 -2.89 -49.82 -39.84
C HIS A 174 -4.29 -49.23 -39.66
N MET A 175 -4.61 -48.16 -40.40
CA MET A 175 -5.92 -47.53 -40.44
C MET A 175 -6.67 -47.80 -41.75
N TYR A 176 -6.30 -48.87 -42.45
CA TYR A 176 -6.98 -49.38 -43.64
C TYR A 176 -7.99 -50.46 -43.27
N ASP A 177 -9.21 -50.36 -43.78
CA ASP A 177 -10.24 -51.39 -43.61
C ASP A 177 -10.25 -52.34 -44.82
N GLU A 178 -9.91 -53.61 -44.57
CA GLU A 178 -9.85 -54.65 -45.60
C GLU A 178 -11.24 -55.12 -46.07
N GLU A 179 -12.28 -55.03 -45.22
CA GLU A 179 -13.63 -55.51 -45.59
C GLU A 179 -14.33 -54.54 -46.54
N THR A 180 -14.21 -53.23 -46.30
CA THR A 180 -14.80 -52.19 -47.16
C THR A 180 -13.83 -51.68 -48.22
N GLY A 181 -12.55 -52.02 -48.11
CA GLY A 181 -11.49 -51.62 -49.04
C GLY A 181 -11.10 -50.14 -48.95
N THR A 182 -11.41 -49.46 -47.83
CA THR A 182 -11.25 -48.01 -47.69
C THR A 182 -10.13 -47.62 -46.70
N PRO A 183 -9.22 -46.68 -47.08
CA PRO A 183 -8.25 -46.12 -46.14
C PRO A 183 -8.85 -45.02 -45.27
N ALA A 184 -8.21 -44.73 -44.14
CA ALA A 184 -8.50 -43.53 -43.37
C ALA A 184 -8.34 -42.27 -44.24
N GLU A 185 -9.28 -41.34 -44.14
CA GLU A 185 -9.29 -40.11 -44.92
C GLU A 185 -9.48 -38.89 -44.00
N ALA A 186 -8.40 -38.15 -43.77
CA ALA A 186 -8.39 -36.87 -43.09
C ALA A 186 -8.98 -35.79 -44.01
N ARG A 187 -10.25 -35.46 -43.78
CA ARG A 187 -11.00 -34.45 -44.56
C ARG A 187 -10.62 -33.01 -44.25
N THR A 188 -9.91 -32.77 -43.16
CA THR A 188 -9.41 -31.46 -42.76
C THR A 188 -8.00 -31.58 -42.21
N SER A 189 -7.07 -30.80 -42.76
CA SER A 189 -5.69 -30.75 -42.26
C SER A 189 -5.55 -29.89 -41.01
N ASN A 190 -6.57 -29.09 -40.66
CA ASN A 190 -6.44 -28.08 -39.63
C ASN A 190 -6.56 -28.63 -38.20
N LEU A 191 -7.24 -29.78 -38.03
CA LEU A 191 -7.58 -30.37 -36.72
C LEU A 191 -6.66 -31.54 -36.33
N ASN A 192 -5.65 -31.88 -37.14
CA ASN A 192 -4.78 -33.03 -36.89
C ASN A 192 -4.06 -32.97 -35.53
N GLU A 193 -3.80 -31.76 -35.03
CA GLU A 193 -3.11 -31.49 -33.75
C GLU A 193 -4.03 -31.56 -32.52
N GLU A 194 -5.35 -31.64 -32.70
CA GLU A 194 -6.32 -31.78 -31.60
C GLU A 194 -6.60 -33.25 -31.22
N LEU A 195 -6.03 -34.19 -31.97
CA LEU A 195 -6.23 -35.64 -31.77
C LEU A 195 -5.36 -36.21 -30.64
N GLY A 196 -4.38 -35.45 -30.11
CA GLY A 196 -3.53 -35.83 -28.97
C GLY A 196 -2.13 -35.23 -28.99
#